data_AF-A0A0U9HBK3-F1
#
_entry.id   AF-A0A0U9HBK3-F1
#
_cell.length_a   1.000
_cell.length_b   1.000
_cell.length_c   1.000
_cell.angle_alpha   90.00
_cell.angle_beta   90.00
_cell.angle_gamma   90.00
#
_symmetry.space_group_name_H-M   'P 1'
#
loop_
_entity.id
_entity.type
_entity.pdbx_description
1 polymer ?
#
loop_
_entity_poly.entity_id
_entity_poly.type
_entity_poly.pdbx_seq_one_letter_code
_entity_poly.pdbx_strand_id
1 'polypeptide(L)'
;MKNLFDKMNKIIETENGTEVRGALFIRDDSGKMEIGLMVRSILHLENGKRRKKYSEILRLDFENCFEESIEEKLKPLKSYGFINENDIRKIASYIMINWKNLNKIIDDYKMDFVKVCKVLLDNKDKEISFNNRTYITILTGKFDEIALECGWIPLHLKKQLNLNGVLYRNSGRYDYHRRKDEPRVICIDKELLEGEINDAEI
;
A
#
# COMPACT_ATOMS: atom_id res chain seq x y z
N MET A 1 19.89 8.27 -1.64
CA MET A 1 18.48 8.31 -2.07
C MET A 1 17.70 9.17 -1.06
N LYS A 2 17.15 10.33 -1.45
CA LYS A 2 16.41 11.20 -0.50
C LYS A 2 15.16 10.44 -0.02
N ASN A 3 15.02 10.23 1.29
CA ASN A 3 13.88 9.56 1.91
C ASN A 3 12.57 10.22 1.45
N LEU A 4 11.57 9.43 1.06
CA LEU A 4 10.26 9.92 0.62
C LEU A 4 9.67 10.92 1.62
N PHE A 5 9.82 10.64 2.92
CA PHE A 5 9.39 11.51 4.00
C PHE A 5 9.97 12.93 3.89
N ASP A 6 11.23 13.06 3.47
CA ASP A 6 11.90 14.35 3.34
C ASP A 6 11.44 15.15 2.11
N LYS A 7 10.77 14.49 1.15
CA LYS A 7 10.14 15.14 -0.01
C LYS A 7 8.74 15.67 0.30
N MET A 8 8.13 15.22 1.39
CA MET A 8 6.78 15.63 1.82
C MET A 8 6.83 16.90 2.68
N ASN A 9 5.77 17.71 2.65
CA ASN A 9 5.65 18.90 3.49
C ASN A 9 5.34 18.52 4.92
N LYS A 10 5.98 19.19 5.86
CA LYS A 10 5.60 19.12 7.27
C LYS A 10 4.22 19.75 7.47
N ILE A 11 3.29 18.96 8.01
CA ILE A 11 1.95 19.42 8.37
C ILE A 11 1.95 19.82 9.84
N ILE A 12 2.34 18.90 10.73
CA ILE A 12 2.44 19.15 12.16
C ILE A 12 3.67 18.45 12.76
N GLU A 13 4.08 18.93 13.93
CA GLU A 13 4.91 18.20 14.87
C GLU A 13 4.26 18.28 16.25
N THR A 14 4.11 17.14 16.91
CA THR A 14 3.56 17.06 18.26
C THR A 14 4.64 17.36 19.29
N GLU A 15 4.24 17.67 20.53
CA GLU A 15 5.18 17.95 21.64
C GLU A 15 6.15 16.79 21.90
N ASN A 16 5.73 15.55 21.61
CA ASN A 16 6.56 14.34 21.75
C ASN A 16 7.50 14.10 20.55
N GLY A 17 7.63 15.07 19.64
CA GLY A 17 8.48 14.97 18.45
C GLY A 17 7.95 14.02 17.37
N THR A 18 6.65 13.69 17.40
CA THR A 18 6.01 12.96 16.30
C THR A 18 5.71 13.94 15.18
N GLU A 19 6.25 13.69 13.99
CA GLU A 19 6.10 14.56 12.83
C GLU A 19 5.16 13.91 11.82
N VAL A 20 4.15 14.65 11.37
CA VAL A 20 3.25 14.23 10.30
C VAL A 20 3.56 15.06 9.07
N ARG A 21 3.79 14.37 7.95
CA ARG A 21 4.04 14.99 6.65
C ARG A 21 3.02 14.55 5.62
N GLY A 22 2.76 15.43 4.66
CA GLY A 22 1.84 15.19 3.55
C GLY A 22 2.41 15.59 2.20
N ALA A 23 1.94 14.94 1.15
CA ALA A 23 2.21 15.28 -0.24
C ALA A 23 1.00 14.95 -1.12
N LEU A 24 0.92 15.58 -2.28
CA LEU A 24 -0.04 15.21 -3.31
C LEU A 24 0.65 14.20 -4.24
N PHE A 25 0.23 12.95 -4.17
CA PHE A 25 0.69 11.90 -5.08
C PHE A 25 -0.12 11.98 -6.36
N ILE A 26 0.57 12.04 -7.50
CA ILE A 26 -0.05 12.10 -8.82
C ILE A 26 0.36 10.82 -9.54
N ARG A 27 -0.61 9.98 -9.89
CA ARG A 27 -0.34 8.78 -10.69
C ARG A 27 0.05 9.20 -12.10
N ASP A 28 1.19 8.69 -12.56
CA ASP A 28 1.77 9.07 -13.86
C ASP A 28 0.88 8.65 -15.04
N ASP A 29 0.17 7.52 -14.91
CA ASP A 29 -0.66 6.94 -15.98
C ASP A 29 -2.03 7.60 -16.17
N SER A 30 -2.65 8.03 -15.07
CA SER A 30 -4.05 8.45 -15.01
C SER A 30 -4.22 9.90 -14.60
N GLY A 31 -3.15 10.53 -14.10
CA GLY A 31 -3.23 11.84 -13.46
C GLY A 31 -4.01 11.84 -12.13
N LYS A 32 -4.46 10.66 -11.66
CA LYS A 32 -5.24 10.55 -10.43
C LYS A 32 -4.43 11.09 -9.26
N MET A 33 -5.08 11.93 -8.45
CA MET A 33 -4.45 12.59 -7.32
C MET A 33 -4.87 11.92 -6.00
N GLU A 34 -3.91 11.69 -5.12
CA GLU A 34 -4.13 11.20 -3.76
C GLU A 34 -3.37 12.07 -2.75
N ILE A 35 -4.00 12.39 -1.63
CA ILE A 35 -3.29 12.99 -0.50
C ILE A 35 -2.63 11.85 0.27
N GLY A 36 -1.30 11.79 0.24
CA GLY A 36 -0.51 10.82 0.98
C GLY A 36 0.02 11.43 2.27
N LEU A 37 -0.11 10.72 3.38
CA LEU A 37 0.30 11.14 4.72
C LEU A 37 1.21 10.09 5.33
N MET A 38 2.26 10.54 6.00
CA MET A 38 3.23 9.67 6.66
C MET A 38 3.62 10.25 8.01
N VAL A 39 3.75 9.37 9.00
CA VAL A 39 4.10 9.73 10.38
C VAL A 39 5.50 9.25 10.68
N ARG A 40 6.32 10.11 11.28
CA ARG A 40 7.59 9.75 11.89
C ARG A 40 7.49 9.93 13.40
N SER A 41 7.62 8.84 14.16
CA SER A 41 7.67 8.88 15.62
C SER A 41 9.06 8.50 16.14
N ILE A 42 9.35 8.94 17.36
CA ILE A 42 10.57 8.59 18.09
C ILE A 42 10.17 7.57 19.16
N LEU A 43 10.71 6.35 19.05
CA LEU A 43 10.56 5.31 20.06
C LEU A 43 11.75 5.36 21.01
N HIS A 44 11.45 5.43 22.30
CA HIS A 44 12.44 5.25 23.36
C HIS A 44 12.59 3.76 23.64
N LEU A 45 13.81 3.26 23.49
CA LEU A 45 14.16 1.88 23.82
C LEU A 45 14.62 1.80 25.29
N GLU A 46 14.46 0.64 25.91
CA GLU A 46 14.80 0.40 27.33
C GLU A 46 16.26 0.73 27.68
N ASN A 47 17.16 0.70 26.70
CA ASN A 47 18.58 1.05 26.85
C ASN A 47 18.90 2.54 26.67
N GLY A 48 17.89 3.43 26.72
CA GLY A 48 18.05 4.87 26.54
C GLY A 48 18.30 5.31 25.09
N LYS A 49 18.41 4.37 24.13
CA LYS A 49 18.55 4.69 22.71
C LYS A 49 17.19 5.13 22.13
N ARG A 50 17.25 6.00 21.12
CA ARG A 50 16.08 6.47 20.38
C ARG A 50 16.10 5.90 18.97
N ARG A 51 14.96 5.37 18.52
CA ARG A 51 14.79 4.88 17.14
C ARG A 51 13.69 5.66 16.44
N LYS A 52 13.94 6.08 15.20
CA LYS A 52 12.90 6.64 14.31
C LYS A 52 12.07 5.48 13.76
N LYS A 53 10.74 5.57 13.88
CA LYS A 53 9.79 4.68 13.23
C LYS A 53 8.95 5.50 12.26
N TYR A 54 8.74 4.96 11.07
CA TYR A 54 7.86 5.56 10.07
C TYR A 54 6.59 4.70 9.94
N SER A 55 5.45 5.33 9.75
CA SER A 55 4.22 4.65 9.37
C SER A 55 4.27 4.21 7.90
N GLU A 56 3.35 3.34 7.51
CA GLU A 56 2.96 3.25 6.11
C GLU A 56 2.35 4.58 5.63
N ILE A 57 2.26 4.78 4.32
CA ILE A 57 1.62 5.95 3.74
C ILE A 57 0.11 5.74 3.79
N LEU A 58 -0.60 6.58 4.53
CA LEU A 58 -2.05 6.69 4.44
C LEU A 58 -2.38 7.49 3.18
N ARG A 59 -3.13 6.90 2.25
CA ARG A 59 -3.54 7.55 1.00
C ARG A 59 -5.03 7.81 1.03
N LEU A 60 -5.39 9.06 0.77
CA LEU A 60 -6.77 9.51 0.65
C LEU A 60 -7.00 9.91 -0.79
N ASP A 61 -8.01 9.31 -1.42
CA ASP A 61 -8.45 9.71 -2.76
C ASP A 61 -8.87 11.18 -2.71
N PHE A 62 -8.25 12.03 -3.53
CA PHE A 62 -8.45 13.48 -3.48
C PHE A 62 -9.91 13.87 -3.76
N GLU A 63 -10.55 13.23 -4.73
CA GLU A 63 -11.92 13.54 -5.15
C GLU A 63 -12.90 13.22 -4.02
N ASN A 64 -12.73 12.06 -3.40
CA ASN A 64 -13.57 11.60 -2.31
C ASN A 64 -13.16 12.17 -0.94
N CYS A 65 -12.02 12.87 -0.85
CA CYS A 65 -11.46 13.31 0.43
C CYS A 65 -12.38 14.33 1.12
N PHE A 66 -13.11 15.14 0.35
CA PHE A 66 -13.89 16.27 0.86
C PHE A 66 -15.39 15.98 0.98
N GLU A 67 -15.86 14.83 0.51
CA GLU A 67 -17.28 14.44 0.57
C GLU A 67 -17.69 13.87 1.94
N GLU A 68 -16.73 13.28 2.67
CA GLU A 68 -16.92 12.76 4.02
C GLU A 68 -16.05 13.53 5.02
N SER A 69 -16.27 13.33 6.33
CA SER A 69 -15.43 13.94 7.36
C SER A 69 -13.97 13.48 7.21
N ILE A 70 -13.09 14.40 6.78
CA ILE A 70 -11.65 14.17 6.67
C ILE A 70 -11.09 13.65 7.99
N GLU A 71 -11.59 14.15 9.12
CA GLU A 71 -11.16 13.71 10.45
C GLU A 71 -11.35 12.19 10.65
N GLU A 72 -12.46 11.63 10.17
CA GLU A 72 -12.73 10.20 10.24
C GLU A 72 -11.72 9.39 9.42
N LYS A 73 -11.41 9.86 8.20
CA LYS A 73 -10.41 9.21 7.33
C LYS A 73 -9.00 9.26 7.91
N LEU A 74 -8.72 10.25 8.77
CA LEU A 74 -7.43 10.44 9.42
C LEU A 74 -7.30 9.66 10.74
N LYS A 75 -8.38 9.13 11.31
CA LYS A 75 -8.32 8.34 12.56
C LYS A 75 -7.30 7.19 12.57
N PRO A 76 -7.01 6.47 11.45
CA PRO A 76 -5.95 5.48 11.41
C PRO A 76 -4.58 6.01 11.85
N LEU A 77 -4.31 7.32 11.70
CA LEU A 77 -3.07 7.94 12.16
C LEU A 77 -2.85 7.83 13.67
N LYS A 78 -3.91 7.71 14.48
CA LYS A 78 -3.80 7.52 15.94
C LYS A 78 -3.08 6.22 16.32
N SER A 79 -3.04 5.24 15.41
CA SER A 79 -2.26 4.01 15.62
C SER A 79 -0.75 4.21 15.47
N TYR A 80 -0.31 5.39 14.98
CA TYR A 80 1.07 5.72 14.70
C TYR A 80 1.56 6.90 15.56
N GLY A 81 2.44 6.61 16.51
CA GLY A 81 3.01 7.64 17.39
C GLY A 81 2.00 8.21 18.39
N PHE A 82 2.33 9.35 18.99
CA PHE A 82 1.48 10.04 19.95
C PHE A 82 0.61 11.08 19.24
N ILE A 83 -0.35 10.63 18.43
CA ILE A 83 -1.32 11.48 17.71
C ILE A 83 -2.68 11.38 18.41
N ASN A 84 -3.21 12.51 18.86
CA ASN A 84 -4.52 12.59 19.53
C ASN A 84 -5.60 13.24 18.63
N GLU A 85 -6.83 13.37 19.13
CA GLU A 85 -7.94 13.99 18.37
C GLU A 85 -7.66 15.43 17.93
N ASN A 86 -7.00 16.22 18.79
CA ASN A 86 -6.65 17.60 18.48
C ASN A 86 -5.65 17.67 17.33
N ASP A 87 -4.69 16.73 17.29
CA ASP A 87 -3.74 16.61 16.18
C ASP A 87 -4.45 16.23 14.88
N ILE A 88 -5.42 15.31 14.93
CA ILE A 88 -6.25 14.97 13.77
C ILE A 88 -6.97 16.20 13.21
N ARG A 89 -7.61 17.00 14.07
CA ARG A 89 -8.28 18.25 13.64
C ARG A 89 -7.32 19.24 12.98
N LYS A 90 -6.11 19.38 13.54
CA LYS A 90 -5.05 20.22 12.94
C LYS A 90 -4.63 19.71 11.57
N ILE A 91 -4.42 18.40 11.43
CA ILE A 91 -4.07 17.78 10.14
C ILE A 91 -5.19 17.98 9.12
N ALA A 92 -6.44 17.73 9.50
CA ALA A 92 -7.62 17.91 8.64
C ALA A 92 -7.72 19.37 8.15
N SER A 93 -7.65 20.33 9.09
CA SER A 93 -7.69 21.76 8.77
C SER A 93 -6.54 22.18 7.86
N TYR A 94 -5.33 21.68 8.11
CA TYR A 94 -4.18 21.95 7.25
C TYR A 94 -4.43 21.45 5.83
N ILE A 95 -4.90 20.22 5.66
CA ILE A 95 -5.19 19.64 4.34
C ILE A 95 -6.25 20.48 3.61
N MET A 96 -7.37 20.80 4.28
CA MET A 96 -8.45 21.58 3.67
C MET A 96 -7.98 22.95 3.16
N ILE A 97 -7.08 23.61 3.89
CA ILE A 97 -6.60 24.96 3.57
C ILE A 97 -5.42 24.92 2.58
N ASN A 98 -4.48 23.98 2.75
CA ASN A 98 -3.16 24.02 2.14
C ASN A 98 -2.91 22.90 1.12
N TRP A 99 -3.89 22.07 0.77
CA TRP A 99 -3.65 20.93 -0.14
C TRP A 99 -2.98 21.34 -1.46
N LYS A 100 -3.32 22.51 -2.01
CA LYS A 100 -2.73 23.03 -3.27
C LYS A 100 -1.23 23.30 -3.16
N ASN A 101 -0.75 23.55 -1.96
CA ASN A 101 0.64 23.88 -1.66
C ASN A 101 1.44 22.65 -1.21
N LEU A 102 0.81 21.48 -1.14
CA LEU A 102 1.54 20.24 -0.93
C LEU A 102 2.44 19.97 -2.13
N ASN A 103 3.64 19.51 -1.83
CA ASN A 103 4.61 19.04 -2.80
C ASN A 103 3.96 17.94 -3.62
N LYS A 104 4.07 18.06 -4.94
CA LYS A 104 3.62 17.06 -5.88
C LYS A 104 4.70 16.00 -6.01
N ILE A 105 4.32 14.76 -5.77
CA ILE A 105 5.18 13.60 -5.97
C ILE A 105 4.53 12.81 -7.09
N ILE A 106 5.17 12.75 -8.25
CA ILE A 106 4.73 11.85 -9.30
C ILE A 106 5.04 10.44 -8.80
N ASP A 107 3.99 9.62 -8.72
CA ASP A 107 4.07 8.27 -8.20
C ASP A 107 4.38 7.32 -9.36
N ASP A 108 5.61 7.41 -9.83
CA ASP A 108 6.13 6.60 -10.95
C ASP A 108 6.24 5.11 -10.59
N TYR A 109 6.11 4.76 -9.30
CA TYR A 109 6.52 3.45 -8.79
C TYR A 109 5.39 2.43 -8.75
N LYS A 110 4.13 2.84 -8.55
CA LYS A 110 3.03 1.88 -8.42
C LYS A 110 2.49 1.51 -9.80
N MET A 111 3.09 0.45 -10.35
CA MET A 111 2.65 -0.18 -11.59
C MET A 111 1.14 -0.47 -11.54
N ASP A 112 0.45 -0.18 -12.64
CA ASP A 112 -0.96 -0.48 -12.77
C ASP A 112 -1.26 -1.97 -12.51
N PHE A 113 -2.45 -2.25 -11.95
CA PHE A 113 -2.82 -3.61 -11.54
C PHE A 113 -2.77 -4.60 -12.70
N VAL A 114 -3.23 -4.23 -13.90
CA VAL A 114 -3.18 -5.09 -15.09
C VAL A 114 -1.74 -5.42 -15.46
N LYS A 115 -0.86 -4.42 -15.43
CA LYS A 115 0.58 -4.63 -15.67
C LYS A 115 1.20 -5.53 -14.61
N VAL A 116 0.80 -5.41 -13.34
CA VAL A 116 1.23 -6.33 -12.29
C VAL A 116 0.73 -7.75 -12.53
N CYS A 117 -0.49 -7.95 -13.01
CA CYS A 117 -0.99 -9.27 -13.38
C CYS A 117 -0.11 -9.94 -14.45
N LYS A 118 0.32 -9.19 -15.47
CA LYS A 118 1.29 -9.66 -16.49
C LYS A 118 2.61 -10.08 -15.85
N VAL A 119 3.19 -9.22 -15.00
CA VAL A 119 4.45 -9.51 -14.31
C VAL A 119 4.33 -10.78 -13.43
N LEU A 120 3.22 -10.96 -12.72
CA LEU A 120 2.97 -12.15 -11.91
C LEU A 120 2.88 -13.42 -12.78
N LEU A 121 2.19 -13.35 -13.92
CA LEU A 121 2.06 -14.47 -14.85
C LEU A 121 3.40 -14.88 -15.48
N ASP A 122 4.23 -13.89 -15.84
CA ASP A 122 5.57 -14.10 -16.40
C ASP A 122 6.55 -14.64 -15.37
N ASN A 123 6.40 -14.25 -14.09
CA ASN A 123 7.27 -14.66 -13.00
C ASN A 123 6.74 -15.84 -12.18
N LYS A 124 5.75 -16.60 -12.68
CA LYS A 124 5.28 -17.83 -12.02
C LYS A 124 6.42 -18.83 -11.83
N ASP A 125 6.43 -19.52 -10.70
CA ASP A 125 7.39 -20.61 -10.47
C ASP A 125 6.89 -21.92 -11.09
N LYS A 126 5.59 -22.21 -10.93
CA LYS A 126 4.94 -23.42 -11.45
C LYS A 126 3.47 -23.17 -11.75
N GLU A 127 2.89 -24.07 -12.54
CA GLU A 127 1.45 -24.22 -12.69
C GLU A 127 0.99 -25.49 -11.98
N ILE A 128 -0.18 -25.42 -11.33
CA ILE A 128 -0.81 -26.56 -10.69
C ILE A 128 -2.28 -26.61 -11.09
N SER A 129 -2.82 -27.81 -11.28
CA SER A 129 -4.24 -28.01 -11.49
C SER A 129 -4.89 -28.53 -10.21
N PHE A 130 -5.97 -27.89 -9.79
CA PHE A 130 -6.75 -28.26 -8.61
C PHE A 130 -8.21 -27.83 -8.80
N ASN A 131 -9.17 -28.68 -8.41
CA ASN A 131 -10.62 -28.40 -8.53
C ASN A 131 -11.05 -27.91 -9.93
N ASN A 132 -10.55 -28.56 -10.99
CA ASN A 132 -10.81 -28.19 -12.39
C ASN A 132 -10.39 -26.76 -12.77
N ARG A 133 -9.46 -26.16 -12.02
CA ARG A 133 -8.87 -24.87 -12.33
C ARG A 133 -7.35 -24.97 -12.38
N THR A 134 -6.74 -24.10 -13.16
CA THR A 134 -5.29 -23.96 -13.23
C THR A 134 -4.86 -22.76 -12.40
N TYR A 135 -3.89 -22.97 -11.51
CA TYR A 135 -3.30 -21.92 -10.69
C TYR A 135 -1.83 -21.76 -11.04
N ILE A 136 -1.36 -20.53 -11.06
CA ILE A 136 0.07 -20.24 -10.97
C ILE A 136 0.47 -20.18 -9.49
N THR A 137 1.67 -20.64 -9.19
CA THR A 137 2.25 -20.54 -7.85
C THR A 137 3.51 -19.67 -7.88
N ILE A 138 3.64 -18.77 -6.92
CA ILE A 138 4.82 -17.93 -6.72
C ILE A 138 5.26 -18.09 -5.25
N LEU A 139 6.53 -18.38 -5.00
CA LEU A 139 7.10 -18.39 -3.64
C LEU A 139 6.82 -17.08 -2.93
N THR A 140 6.40 -17.13 -1.66
CA THR A 140 5.95 -15.92 -0.95
C THR A 140 7.04 -14.83 -0.90
N GLY A 141 8.31 -15.20 -0.73
CA GLY A 141 9.42 -14.23 -0.78
C GLY A 141 9.53 -13.54 -2.13
N LYS A 142 9.50 -14.32 -3.23
CA LYS A 142 9.53 -13.81 -4.59
C LYS A 142 8.31 -12.93 -4.91
N PHE A 143 7.13 -13.29 -4.42
CA PHE A 143 5.94 -12.46 -4.56
C PHE A 143 6.11 -11.10 -3.86
N ASP A 144 6.63 -11.12 -2.63
CA ASP A 144 6.84 -9.89 -1.87
C ASP A 144 7.89 -8.99 -2.56
N GLU A 145 8.92 -9.57 -3.17
CA GLU A 145 9.89 -8.87 -4.01
C GLU A 145 9.24 -8.24 -5.26
N ILE A 146 8.51 -9.04 -6.05
CA ILE A 146 7.78 -8.56 -7.25
C ILE A 146 6.82 -7.43 -6.88
N ALA A 147 6.06 -7.57 -5.79
CA ALA A 147 5.13 -6.55 -5.36
C ALA A 147 5.86 -5.22 -5.09
N LEU A 148 6.98 -5.27 -4.37
CA LEU A 148 7.77 -4.09 -4.05
C LEU A 148 8.43 -3.46 -5.30
N GLU A 149 8.93 -4.27 -6.23
CA GLU A 149 9.49 -3.81 -7.51
C GLU A 149 8.43 -3.12 -8.38
N CYS A 150 7.20 -3.61 -8.33
CA CYS A 150 6.02 -3.00 -8.95
C CYS A 150 5.44 -1.82 -8.14
N GLY A 151 6.07 -1.42 -7.04
CA GLY A 151 5.63 -0.33 -6.16
C GLY A 151 4.37 -0.60 -5.34
N TRP A 152 4.01 -1.87 -5.15
CA TRP A 152 2.94 -2.31 -4.27
C TRP A 152 3.47 -2.76 -2.91
N ILE A 153 2.72 -2.44 -1.85
CA ILE A 153 2.89 -3.12 -0.56
C ILE A 153 2.37 -4.56 -0.74
N PRO A 154 3.13 -5.61 -0.40
CA PRO A 154 2.74 -6.99 -0.70
C PRO A 154 1.38 -7.40 -0.14
N LEU A 155 1.07 -6.95 1.09
CA LEU A 155 -0.24 -7.18 1.69
C LEU A 155 -1.38 -6.52 0.90
N HIS A 156 -1.15 -5.33 0.35
CA HIS A 156 -2.14 -4.63 -0.46
C HIS A 156 -2.35 -5.30 -1.81
N LEU A 157 -1.28 -5.77 -2.45
CA LEU A 157 -1.41 -6.56 -3.67
C LEU A 157 -2.18 -7.87 -3.42
N LYS A 158 -1.90 -8.58 -2.32
CA LYS A 158 -2.66 -9.78 -1.92
C LYS A 158 -4.16 -9.46 -1.71
N LYS A 159 -4.48 -8.36 -1.03
CA LYS A 159 -5.87 -7.90 -0.87
C LYS A 159 -6.51 -7.58 -2.21
N GLN A 160 -5.80 -6.91 -3.12
CA GLN A 160 -6.31 -6.55 -4.43
C GLN A 160 -6.58 -7.79 -5.29
N LEU A 161 -5.66 -8.75 -5.32
CA LEU A 161 -5.85 -10.03 -6.00
C LEU A 161 -7.04 -10.80 -5.40
N ASN A 162 -7.24 -10.76 -4.09
CA ASN A 162 -8.41 -11.38 -3.46
C ASN A 162 -9.73 -10.69 -3.83
N LEU A 163 -9.74 -9.35 -3.91
CA LEU A 163 -10.93 -8.59 -4.28
C LEU A 163 -11.40 -8.91 -5.72
N ASN A 164 -10.45 -9.13 -6.63
CA ASN A 164 -10.74 -9.54 -8.01
C ASN A 164 -10.95 -11.07 -8.16
N GLY A 165 -11.05 -11.81 -7.06
CA GLY A 165 -11.30 -13.26 -7.08
C GLY A 165 -10.16 -14.12 -7.66
N VAL A 166 -9.04 -13.50 -8.07
CA VAL A 166 -7.86 -14.19 -8.63
C VAL A 166 -7.03 -14.89 -7.57
N LEU A 167 -7.08 -14.48 -6.30
CA LEU A 167 -6.28 -15.11 -5.25
C LEU A 167 -6.99 -16.31 -4.61
N TYR A 168 -6.34 -17.48 -4.64
CA TYR A 168 -6.82 -18.64 -3.89
C TYR A 168 -6.54 -18.45 -2.38
N ARG A 169 -7.55 -18.69 -1.54
CA ARG A 169 -7.43 -18.66 -0.07
C ARG A 169 -7.75 -20.00 0.54
N ASN A 170 -6.84 -20.48 1.40
CA ASN A 170 -7.11 -21.61 2.29
C ASN A 170 -7.22 -21.11 3.73
N SER A 171 -8.31 -21.46 4.41
CA SER A 171 -8.56 -21.12 5.83
C SER A 171 -8.33 -19.63 6.17
N GLY A 172 -8.67 -18.73 5.25
CA GLY A 172 -8.55 -17.29 5.44
C GLY A 172 -7.15 -16.69 5.30
N ARG A 173 -6.12 -17.48 4.95
CA ARG A 173 -4.75 -16.98 4.71
C ARG A 173 -4.54 -16.66 3.23
N TYR A 174 -3.61 -15.72 2.97
CA TYR A 174 -3.20 -15.33 1.62
C TYR A 174 -2.06 -16.20 1.09
N ASP A 175 -1.29 -16.81 2.00
CA ASP A 175 -0.24 -17.77 1.74
C ASP A 175 -0.75 -19.21 1.89
N TYR A 176 -0.26 -20.09 1.04
CA TYR A 176 -0.63 -21.50 0.97
C TYR A 176 0.61 -22.39 1.07
N HIS A 177 0.45 -23.52 1.76
CA HIS A 177 1.37 -24.64 1.72
C HIS A 177 0.63 -25.83 1.13
N ARG A 178 1.19 -26.47 0.10
CA ARG A 178 0.63 -27.71 -0.46
C ARG A 178 0.88 -28.91 0.45
N ARG A 179 2.02 -28.91 1.17
CA ARG A 179 2.43 -29.90 2.17
C ARG A 179 3.19 -29.21 3.31
N LYS A 180 3.29 -29.88 4.46
CA LYS A 180 3.90 -29.33 5.70
C LYS A 180 5.39 -28.99 5.53
N ASP A 181 6.06 -29.68 4.63
CA ASP A 181 7.49 -29.60 4.30
C ASP A 181 7.78 -28.72 3.07
N GLU A 182 6.75 -28.25 2.36
CA GLU A 182 6.91 -27.40 1.18
C GLU A 182 6.96 -25.91 1.55
N PRO A 183 7.68 -25.08 0.77
CA PRO A 183 7.74 -23.64 1.01
C PRO A 183 6.37 -22.98 0.83
N ARG A 184 6.20 -21.80 1.47
CA ARG A 184 5.00 -20.98 1.30
C ARG A 184 4.94 -20.42 -0.11
N VAL A 185 3.76 -20.53 -0.71
CA VAL A 185 3.47 -19.97 -2.03
C VAL A 185 2.21 -19.10 -1.97
N ILE A 186 2.13 -18.17 -2.89
CA ILE A 186 0.91 -17.47 -3.29
C ILE A 186 0.33 -18.25 -4.47
N CYS A 187 -0.93 -18.65 -4.37
CA CYS A 187 -1.64 -19.37 -5.42
C CYS A 187 -2.64 -18.43 -6.09
N ILE A 188 -2.48 -18.21 -7.40
CA ILE A 188 -3.29 -17.26 -8.18
C ILE A 188 -3.97 -18.04 -9.31
N ASP A 189 -5.28 -17.88 -9.44
CA ASP A 189 -6.10 -18.48 -10.48
C ASP A 189 -5.67 -17.92 -11.85
N LYS A 190 -5.16 -18.79 -12.72
CA LYS A 190 -4.51 -18.40 -13.97
C LYS A 190 -5.52 -17.80 -14.95
N GLU A 191 -6.67 -18.45 -15.10
CA GLU A 191 -7.68 -18.06 -16.09
C GLU A 191 -8.27 -16.69 -15.74
N LEU A 192 -8.54 -16.45 -14.46
CA LEU A 192 -9.01 -15.14 -14.00
C LEU A 192 -7.91 -14.08 -14.13
N LEU A 193 -6.65 -14.42 -13.87
CA LEU A 193 -5.52 -13.49 -14.02
C LEU A 193 -5.30 -13.08 -15.49
N GLU A 194 -5.43 -14.04 -16.41
CA GLU A 194 -5.40 -13.80 -17.86
C GLU A 194 -6.63 -13.00 -18.32
N GLY A 195 -7.80 -13.22 -17.70
CA GLY A 195 -9.00 -12.41 -17.92
C GLY A 195 -8.78 -10.92 -17.62
N GLU A 196 -8.23 -10.60 -16.43
CA GLU A 196 -7.87 -9.21 -16.06
C GLU A 196 -6.89 -8.55 -17.04
N ILE A 197 -6.04 -9.36 -17.68
CA ILE A 197 -5.08 -8.89 -18.70
C ILE A 197 -5.80 -8.58 -20.01
N ASN A 198 -6.64 -9.49 -20.48
CA ASN A 198 -7.28 -9.41 -21.78
C ASN A 198 -8.40 -8.36 -21.82
N ASP A 199 -9.18 -8.23 -20.75
CA ASP A 199 -10.29 -7.28 -20.68
C ASP A 199 -9.82 -5.81 -20.74
N ALA A 200 -8.56 -5.56 -20.39
CA ALA A 200 -7.94 -4.23 -20.46
C ALA A 200 -7.31 -3.90 -21.83
N GLU A 201 -7.25 -4.87 -22.76
CA GLU A 201 -6.70 -4.70 -24.11
C GLU A 201 -7.78 -4.49 -25.19
N ILE A 202 -9.06 -4.46 -24.80
CA ILE A 202 -10.25 -4.24 -25.65
C ILE A 202 -10.76 -2.81 -25.50
#